data_AF-A0A2N2T440-F1
#
_entry.id   AF-A0A2N2T440-F1
#
_cell.length_a   1.000
_cell.length_b   1.000
_cell.length_c   1.000
_cell.angle_alpha   90.00
_cell.angle_beta   90.00
_cell.angle_gamma   90.00
#
_symmetry.space_group_name_H-M   'P 1'
#
loop_
_entity.id
_entity.type
_entity.pdbx_description
1 polymer ?
#
loop_
_entity_poly.entity_id
_entity_poly.type
_entity_poly.pdbx_seq_one_letter_code
_entity_poly.pdbx_strand_id
1 'polypeptide(L)'
;MKLKALFIAIATLSAGYAAAADPAKIDWDAVPVKTVTLFYPGQSSLEWLTSKAHKGASKVKAGQACVSCHDGANEEKELGDKLVKAGPLEPMPVAGKNGWVDLHVQAAYDDKNAYMRFQWKTQNPFPGTEHQYLRFDGKEWKVYGFPKLDKVVQEGKQPGIYEDRMTVMLDDGKVENFGKQGCWLTCHDGERDMPNQFTKEEVQANALLQAVKRNDVRKYLPISRTDPADWKTGKSLDEINQAKADGKFVELMQWRAHRSHAVGMTDDGYVLEWRNSDAGTNMFAGNADGKTHQPKFMWDAAKTGYKSITADQLRKGEHFLIREKNAVPFDPNAGWKEGDMIPDYVTSRVDAKGSAADNNAISSWKDGLWTYVLVRPLGLTNPDDKALKEGGVYNVGFAVHDDNITTRGHFVSFNKTLGLGAKADIEAVKLK
;
A
#
# COMPACT_ATOMS: atom_id res chain seq x y z
N MET A 1 -72.22 -29.49 -16.77
CA MET A 1 -71.38 -28.27 -16.60
C MET A 1 -69.92 -28.72 -16.54
N LYS A 2 -69.09 -28.39 -17.53
CA LYS A 2 -67.68 -28.85 -17.64
C LYS A 2 -66.79 -28.00 -16.71
N LEU A 3 -66.10 -28.63 -15.75
CA LEU A 3 -65.02 -28.00 -14.98
C LEU A 3 -63.79 -27.82 -15.88
N LYS A 4 -63.29 -26.59 -16.00
CA LYS A 4 -62.00 -26.28 -16.61
C LYS A 4 -60.91 -26.42 -15.55
N ALA A 5 -59.95 -27.32 -15.78
CA ALA A 5 -58.71 -27.39 -15.01
C ALA A 5 -57.77 -26.28 -15.48
N LEU A 6 -57.37 -25.40 -14.55
CA LEU A 6 -56.38 -24.35 -14.77
C LEU A 6 -55.00 -24.92 -14.43
N PHE A 7 -54.14 -25.10 -15.44
CA PHE A 7 -52.73 -25.44 -15.23
C PHE A 7 -51.96 -24.18 -14.84
N ILE A 8 -51.50 -24.11 -13.59
CA ILE A 8 -50.53 -23.12 -13.13
C ILE A 8 -49.14 -23.65 -13.47
N ALA A 9 -48.50 -23.04 -14.47
CA ALA A 9 -47.09 -23.28 -14.76
C ALA A 9 -46.24 -22.56 -13.69
N ILE A 10 -45.63 -23.32 -12.79
CA ILE A 10 -44.62 -22.80 -11.87
C ILE A 10 -43.32 -22.62 -12.67
N ALA A 11 -43.01 -21.38 -13.05
CA ALA A 11 -41.69 -21.04 -13.57
C ALA A 11 -40.69 -21.04 -12.41
N THR A 12 -39.92 -22.11 -12.29
CA THR A 12 -38.73 -22.15 -11.41
C THR A 12 -37.66 -21.25 -12.01
N LEU A 13 -37.52 -20.02 -11.51
CA LEU A 13 -36.31 -19.23 -11.70
C LEU A 13 -35.18 -19.87 -10.89
N SER A 14 -34.38 -20.69 -11.56
CA SER A 14 -33.05 -21.07 -11.06
C SER A 14 -32.13 -19.85 -11.23
N ALA A 15 -32.08 -18.98 -10.22
CA ALA A 15 -31.00 -18.02 -10.08
C ALA A 15 -29.72 -18.82 -9.77
N GLY A 16 -28.97 -19.19 -10.80
CA GLY A 16 -27.66 -19.77 -10.63
C GLY A 16 -26.78 -18.74 -9.92
N TYR A 17 -26.29 -19.07 -8.73
CA TYR A 17 -25.27 -18.26 -8.07
C TYR A 17 -24.02 -18.28 -8.96
N ALA A 18 -23.74 -17.19 -9.68
CA ALA A 18 -22.50 -17.05 -10.44
C ALA A 18 -21.32 -17.25 -9.47
N ALA A 19 -20.43 -18.21 -9.76
CA ALA A 19 -19.21 -18.42 -8.98
C ALA A 19 -18.22 -17.29 -9.28
N ALA A 20 -17.42 -16.90 -8.29
CA ALA A 20 -16.32 -15.96 -8.54
C ALA A 20 -15.26 -16.64 -9.41
N ALA A 21 -14.62 -15.89 -10.30
CA ALA A 21 -13.50 -16.38 -11.09
C ALA A 21 -12.34 -16.73 -10.15
N ASP A 22 -11.66 -17.83 -10.48
CA ASP A 22 -10.39 -18.21 -9.87
C ASP A 22 -9.31 -17.28 -10.46
N PRO A 23 -8.69 -16.39 -9.65
CA PRO A 23 -7.73 -15.40 -10.14
C PRO A 23 -6.52 -16.04 -10.84
N ALA A 24 -6.20 -17.31 -10.52
CA ALA A 24 -5.10 -18.04 -11.17
C ALA A 24 -5.48 -18.58 -12.56
N LYS A 25 -6.76 -18.57 -12.92
CA LYS A 25 -7.30 -19.07 -14.21
C LYS A 25 -7.82 -17.97 -15.12
N ILE A 26 -7.74 -16.70 -14.70
CA ILE A 26 -8.07 -15.57 -15.58
C ILE A 26 -7.11 -15.57 -16.76
N ASP A 27 -7.66 -15.55 -17.97
CA ASP A 27 -6.90 -15.38 -19.20
C ASP A 27 -6.47 -13.91 -19.33
N TRP A 28 -5.31 -13.59 -18.75
CA TRP A 28 -4.74 -12.26 -18.79
C TRP A 28 -4.27 -11.86 -20.19
N ASP A 29 -4.06 -12.79 -21.13
CA ASP A 29 -3.68 -12.44 -22.50
C ASP A 29 -4.86 -11.80 -23.26
N ALA A 30 -6.09 -12.08 -22.84
CA ALA A 30 -7.32 -11.46 -23.35
C ALA A 30 -7.64 -10.09 -22.70
N VAL A 31 -6.91 -9.68 -21.66
CA VAL A 31 -7.14 -8.41 -20.96
C VAL A 31 -6.12 -7.35 -21.43
N PRO A 32 -6.55 -6.17 -21.92
CA PRO A 32 -5.62 -5.13 -22.38
C PRO A 32 -4.61 -4.70 -21.32
N VAL A 33 -3.33 -4.65 -21.70
CA VAL A 33 -2.26 -4.13 -20.85
C VAL A 33 -2.15 -2.62 -21.01
N LYS A 34 -2.26 -1.89 -19.89
CA LYS A 34 -1.88 -0.49 -19.79
C LYS A 34 -0.52 -0.37 -19.12
N THR A 35 0.47 0.16 -19.84
CA THR A 35 1.74 0.57 -19.23
C THR A 35 1.58 1.95 -18.60
N VAL A 36 1.89 2.05 -17.31
CA VAL A 36 1.92 3.29 -16.53
C VAL A 36 3.35 3.50 -16.05
N THR A 37 4.02 4.52 -16.58
CA THR A 37 5.33 4.93 -16.07
C THR A 37 5.17 5.51 -14.67
N LEU A 38 5.83 4.91 -13.68
CA LEU A 38 5.96 5.46 -12.34
C LEU A 38 7.30 6.15 -12.21
N PHE A 39 7.37 7.26 -11.49
CA PHE A 39 8.61 8.02 -11.30
C PHE A 39 8.84 8.40 -9.85
N TYR A 40 10.10 8.62 -9.51
CA TYR A 40 10.54 9.01 -8.18
C TYR A 40 10.21 10.49 -7.94
N PRO A 41 9.35 10.84 -6.97
CA PRO A 41 8.87 12.21 -6.82
C PRO A 41 9.77 13.07 -5.92
N GLY A 42 10.75 12.48 -5.23
CA GLY A 42 11.49 13.14 -4.16
C GLY A 42 10.55 13.72 -3.09
N GLN A 43 10.94 14.83 -2.50
CA GLN A 43 10.18 15.58 -1.49
C GLN A 43 9.29 16.67 -2.10
N SER A 44 8.60 16.36 -3.20
CA SER A 44 7.67 17.29 -3.87
C SER A 44 6.31 17.37 -3.15
N SER A 45 6.27 18.01 -1.98
CA SER A 45 5.04 18.22 -1.19
C SER A 45 4.03 19.15 -1.88
N LEU A 46 2.78 19.15 -1.40
CA LEU A 46 1.74 20.08 -1.86
C LEU A 46 2.15 21.54 -1.59
N GLU A 47 2.82 21.80 -0.47
CA GLU A 47 3.37 23.10 -0.11
C GLU A 47 4.43 23.52 -1.14
N TRP A 48 5.33 22.61 -1.54
CA TRP A 48 6.29 22.89 -2.60
C TRP A 48 5.60 23.15 -3.94
N LEU A 49 4.64 22.31 -4.32
CA LEU A 49 3.89 22.40 -5.58
C LEU A 49 3.11 23.71 -5.73
N THR A 50 2.71 24.32 -4.62
CA THR A 50 2.01 25.60 -4.57
C THR A 50 2.94 26.78 -4.23
N SER A 51 4.22 26.53 -4.00
CA SER A 51 5.23 27.56 -3.73
C SER A 51 5.80 28.18 -5.03
N LYS A 52 6.48 29.32 -4.90
CA LYS A 52 7.23 29.95 -6.00
C LYS A 52 8.36 29.07 -6.57
N ALA A 53 8.77 28.02 -5.86
CA ALA A 53 9.82 27.11 -6.32
C ALA A 53 9.32 26.18 -7.45
N HIS A 54 8.00 25.94 -7.50
CA HIS A 54 7.38 25.20 -8.59
C HIS A 54 6.85 26.17 -9.66
N LYS A 55 7.36 26.07 -10.89
CA LYS A 55 6.95 26.95 -12.01
C LYS A 55 5.44 26.88 -12.29
N GLY A 56 4.81 25.74 -12.07
CA GLY A 56 3.37 25.52 -12.28
C GLY A 56 2.48 25.93 -11.11
N ALA A 57 3.00 26.57 -10.05
CA ALA A 57 2.27 26.75 -8.80
C ALA A 57 0.93 27.48 -8.90
N SER A 58 0.82 28.50 -9.77
CA SER A 58 -0.46 29.20 -9.98
C SER A 58 -1.54 28.28 -10.54
N LYS A 59 -1.18 27.36 -11.44
CA LYS A 59 -2.08 26.35 -12.03
C LYS A 59 -2.47 25.30 -11.00
N VAL A 60 -1.53 24.84 -10.18
CA VAL A 60 -1.82 23.89 -9.09
C VAL A 60 -2.80 24.50 -8.08
N LYS A 61 -2.58 25.76 -7.66
CA LYS A 61 -3.51 26.50 -6.77
C LYS A 61 -4.90 26.65 -7.38
N ALA A 62 -4.99 26.81 -8.71
CA ALA A 62 -6.25 26.86 -9.43
C ALA A 62 -6.90 25.48 -9.62
N GLY A 63 -6.34 24.41 -9.03
CA GLY A 63 -6.88 23.06 -9.13
C GLY A 63 -6.70 22.43 -10.50
N GLN A 64 -5.72 22.85 -11.31
CA GLN A 64 -5.42 22.20 -12.59
C GLN A 64 -4.74 20.85 -12.37
N ALA A 65 -4.94 19.94 -13.33
CA ALA A 65 -4.31 18.62 -13.29
C ALA A 65 -2.81 18.71 -13.53
N CYS A 66 -2.02 17.84 -12.90
CA CYS A 66 -0.56 17.79 -13.09
C CYS A 66 -0.20 17.62 -14.58
N VAL A 67 -0.93 16.74 -15.28
CA VAL A 67 -0.75 16.44 -16.70
C VAL A 67 -1.15 17.59 -17.63
N SER A 68 -1.67 18.71 -17.12
CA SER A 68 -1.89 19.92 -17.96
C SER A 68 -0.60 20.69 -18.25
N CYS A 69 0.47 20.37 -17.52
CA CYS A 69 1.83 20.88 -17.71
C CYS A 69 2.85 19.76 -17.89
N HIS A 70 2.51 18.55 -17.40
CA HIS A 70 3.35 17.36 -17.45
C HIS A 70 2.77 16.30 -18.40
N ASP A 71 2.67 16.63 -19.70
CA ASP A 71 2.09 15.78 -20.75
C ASP A 71 3.11 15.24 -21.76
N GLY A 72 4.41 15.51 -21.55
CA GLY A 72 5.45 15.02 -22.42
C GLY A 72 5.55 13.49 -22.39
N ALA A 73 5.75 12.86 -23.55
CA ALA A 73 5.74 11.40 -23.70
C ALA A 73 6.78 10.65 -22.83
N ASN A 74 7.89 11.30 -22.47
CA ASN A 74 8.94 10.76 -21.61
C ASN A 74 9.08 11.52 -20.28
N GLU A 75 8.15 12.42 -19.99
CA GLU A 75 8.34 13.41 -18.94
C GLU A 75 8.43 12.78 -17.55
N GLU A 76 7.64 11.73 -17.25
CA GLU A 76 7.78 11.00 -15.99
C GLU A 76 9.19 10.41 -15.83
N LYS A 77 9.79 9.87 -16.91
CA LYS A 77 11.14 9.29 -16.87
C LYS A 77 12.19 10.37 -16.62
N GLU A 78 12.10 11.48 -17.35
CA GLU A 78 13.00 12.64 -17.19
C GLU A 78 12.89 13.28 -15.80
N LEU A 79 11.67 13.42 -15.28
CA LEU A 79 11.42 13.90 -13.92
C LEU A 79 12.04 12.96 -12.89
N GLY A 80 11.77 11.66 -13.00
CA GLY A 80 12.31 10.65 -12.10
C GLY A 80 13.84 10.64 -12.07
N ASP A 81 14.49 10.58 -13.23
CA ASP A 81 15.96 10.56 -13.35
C ASP A 81 16.63 11.84 -12.87
N LYS A 82 15.89 12.95 -12.86
CA LYS A 82 16.33 14.21 -12.27
C LYS A 82 16.13 14.22 -10.75
N LEU A 83 14.95 13.84 -10.26
CA LEU A 83 14.56 13.96 -8.87
C LEU A 83 15.21 12.91 -7.95
N VAL A 84 15.63 11.76 -8.48
CA VAL A 84 16.33 10.73 -7.70
C VAL A 84 17.76 11.13 -7.32
N LYS A 85 18.31 12.17 -7.96
CA LYS A 85 19.67 12.68 -7.73
C LYS A 85 19.65 13.76 -6.66
N ALA A 86 20.81 13.97 -6.01
CA ALA A 86 20.99 15.02 -5.02
C ALA A 86 20.47 16.38 -5.51
N GLY A 87 19.61 17.01 -4.71
CA GLY A 87 19.05 18.32 -5.02
C GLY A 87 18.12 18.84 -3.93
N PRO A 88 17.49 20.01 -4.13
CA PRO A 88 16.61 20.60 -3.11
C PRO A 88 15.42 19.72 -2.71
N LEU A 89 14.96 18.84 -3.62
CA LEU A 89 13.87 17.89 -3.38
C LEU A 89 14.37 16.49 -3.02
N GLU A 90 15.68 16.28 -2.95
CA GLU A 90 16.28 15.00 -2.60
C GLU A 90 17.61 15.25 -1.86
N PRO A 91 17.53 15.64 -0.58
CA PRO A 91 18.71 15.99 0.20
C PRO A 91 19.57 14.77 0.60
N MET A 92 19.00 13.56 0.54
CA MET A 92 19.66 12.31 0.91
C MET A 92 19.34 11.21 -0.12
N PRO A 93 19.90 11.31 -1.35
CA PRO A 93 19.61 10.36 -2.41
C PRO A 93 20.14 8.95 -2.08
N VAL A 94 19.39 7.93 -2.49
CA VAL A 94 19.84 6.54 -2.39
C VAL A 94 20.74 6.20 -3.58
N ALA A 95 21.98 5.83 -3.29
CA ALA A 95 22.96 5.48 -4.32
C ALA A 95 22.44 4.36 -5.24
N GLY A 96 22.51 4.61 -6.55
CA GLY A 96 22.12 3.65 -7.59
C GLY A 96 20.63 3.44 -7.76
N LYS A 97 19.76 4.15 -7.03
CA LYS A 97 18.30 4.01 -7.16
C LYS A 97 17.83 4.46 -8.55
N ASN A 98 16.95 3.68 -9.17
CA ASN A 98 16.32 4.07 -10.43
C ASN A 98 15.45 5.32 -10.27
N GLY A 99 15.37 6.15 -11.30
CA GLY A 99 14.48 7.32 -11.33
C GLY A 99 13.01 6.97 -11.63
N TRP A 100 12.77 5.85 -12.29
CA TRP A 100 11.43 5.43 -12.73
C TRP A 100 11.33 3.91 -12.88
N VAL A 101 10.10 3.41 -12.99
CA VAL A 101 9.78 2.01 -13.30
C VAL A 101 8.49 1.96 -14.12
N ASP A 102 8.45 1.09 -15.13
CA ASP A 102 7.22 0.84 -15.87
C ASP A 102 6.36 -0.19 -15.11
N LEU A 103 5.11 0.17 -14.82
CA LEU A 103 4.11 -0.70 -14.23
C LEU A 103 3.13 -1.14 -15.31
N HIS A 104 3.00 -2.45 -15.53
CA HIS A 104 1.94 -3.00 -16.37
C HIS A 104 0.70 -3.25 -15.52
N VAL A 105 -0.41 -2.65 -15.94
CA VAL A 105 -1.71 -2.72 -15.26
C VAL A 105 -2.72 -3.38 -16.19
N GLN A 106 -3.44 -4.36 -15.68
CA GLN A 106 -4.59 -4.98 -16.33
C GLN A 106 -5.73 -5.07 -15.33
N ALA A 107 -6.95 -4.89 -15.79
CA ALA A 107 -8.13 -4.94 -14.92
C ALA A 107 -9.20 -5.83 -15.54
N ALA A 108 -9.87 -6.61 -14.69
CA ALA A 108 -11.01 -7.42 -15.05
C ALA A 108 -12.02 -7.41 -13.88
N TYR A 109 -13.26 -7.80 -14.13
CA TYR A 109 -14.26 -7.96 -13.07
C TYR A 109 -15.27 -9.04 -13.44
N ASP A 110 -15.86 -9.68 -12.44
CA ASP A 110 -17.05 -10.51 -12.57
C ASP A 110 -18.19 -9.95 -11.71
N ASP A 111 -19.26 -10.71 -11.49
CA ASP A 111 -20.39 -10.25 -10.68
C ASP A 111 -20.06 -10.15 -9.16
N LYS A 112 -18.88 -10.60 -8.72
CA LYS A 112 -18.47 -10.66 -7.32
C LYS A 112 -17.25 -9.79 -7.00
N ASN A 113 -16.25 -9.78 -7.87
CA ASN A 113 -14.95 -9.16 -7.60
C ASN A 113 -14.46 -8.31 -8.77
N ALA A 114 -13.71 -7.27 -8.42
CA ALA A 114 -12.73 -6.64 -9.29
C ALA A 114 -11.37 -7.33 -9.11
N TYR A 115 -10.68 -7.53 -10.23
CA TYR A 115 -9.35 -8.10 -10.33
C TYR A 115 -8.43 -7.07 -10.96
N MET A 116 -7.32 -6.73 -10.29
CA MET A 116 -6.30 -5.84 -10.84
C MET A 116 -4.96 -6.53 -10.82
N ARG A 117 -4.37 -6.75 -12.00
CA ARG A 117 -3.04 -7.35 -12.17
C ARG A 117 -2.01 -6.26 -12.39
N PHE A 118 -0.91 -6.41 -11.67
CA PHE A 118 0.22 -5.51 -11.65
C PHE A 118 1.50 -6.30 -11.93
N GLN A 119 2.32 -5.80 -12.84
CA GLN A 119 3.66 -6.32 -13.06
C GLN A 119 4.68 -5.21 -13.15
N TRP A 120 5.79 -5.36 -12.43
CA TRP A 120 6.93 -4.46 -12.52
C TRP A 120 8.21 -5.25 -12.34
N LYS A 121 9.27 -4.79 -13.01
CA LYS A 121 10.60 -5.35 -12.85
C LYS A 121 11.25 -4.76 -11.61
N THR A 122 11.71 -5.61 -10.70
CA THR A 122 12.44 -5.19 -9.52
C THR A 122 13.84 -4.72 -9.89
N GLN A 123 14.32 -3.70 -9.20
CA GLN A 123 15.71 -3.27 -9.25
C GLN A 123 16.61 -4.29 -8.58
N ASN A 124 16.18 -4.84 -7.44
CA ASN A 124 16.90 -5.89 -6.77
C ASN A 124 16.80 -7.23 -7.54
N PRO A 125 17.86 -8.06 -7.52
CA PRO A 125 17.82 -9.42 -8.07
C PRO A 125 17.10 -10.43 -7.16
N PHE A 126 16.31 -9.95 -6.21
CA PHE A 126 15.55 -10.71 -5.23
C PHE A 126 14.22 -10.01 -4.95
N PRO A 127 13.18 -10.72 -4.49
CA PRO A 127 11.79 -10.25 -4.49
C PRO A 127 11.43 -9.24 -3.37
N GLY A 128 12.40 -8.73 -2.60
CA GLY A 128 12.08 -7.86 -1.45
C GLY A 128 11.07 -8.48 -0.46
N THR A 129 11.11 -9.80 -0.25
CA THR A 129 10.18 -10.51 0.66
C THR A 129 10.60 -10.46 2.12
N GLU A 130 11.72 -9.82 2.43
CA GLU A 130 12.24 -9.69 3.79
C GLU A 130 11.92 -8.32 4.39
N HIS A 131 11.64 -8.31 5.68
CA HIS A 131 11.51 -7.09 6.48
C HIS A 131 12.60 -7.10 7.57
N GLN A 132 12.67 -6.07 8.39
CA GLN A 132 13.53 -6.07 9.58
C GLN A 132 13.42 -7.37 10.40
N TYR A 133 14.52 -7.73 11.06
CA TYR A 133 14.61 -8.87 11.98
C TYR A 133 14.88 -8.40 13.41
N LEU A 134 14.50 -9.20 14.39
CA LEU A 134 15.04 -9.17 15.74
C LEU A 134 16.28 -10.06 15.75
N ARG A 135 17.45 -9.49 16.03
CA ARG A 135 18.74 -10.18 16.12
C ARG A 135 19.25 -10.20 17.55
N PHE A 136 19.63 -11.39 18.02
CA PHE A 136 20.22 -11.55 19.34
C PHE A 136 21.69 -11.12 19.34
N ASP A 137 22.07 -10.22 20.24
CA ASP A 137 23.44 -9.69 20.37
C ASP A 137 24.30 -10.45 21.40
N GLY A 138 23.80 -11.59 21.89
CA GLY A 138 24.40 -12.35 22.98
C GLY A 138 23.83 -12.01 24.36
N LYS A 139 23.05 -10.93 24.48
CA LYS A 139 22.39 -10.51 25.73
C LYS A 139 20.91 -10.19 25.53
N GLU A 140 20.61 -9.42 24.50
CA GLU A 140 19.27 -8.92 24.20
C GLU A 140 18.96 -9.01 22.70
N TRP A 141 17.68 -8.88 22.36
CA TRP A 141 17.21 -8.83 20.98
C TRP A 141 17.16 -7.37 20.54
N LYS A 142 17.65 -7.09 19.33
CA LYS A 142 17.66 -5.74 18.73
C LYS A 142 17.22 -5.81 17.29
N VAL A 143 16.61 -4.74 16.80
CA VAL A 143 16.27 -4.61 15.38
C VAL A 143 17.54 -4.67 14.52
N TYR A 144 17.52 -5.49 13.47
CA TYR A 144 18.58 -5.66 12.49
C TYR A 144 18.03 -5.46 11.08
N GLY A 145 18.78 -4.66 10.31
CA GLY A 145 18.37 -4.15 9.00
C GLY A 145 17.33 -3.04 9.09
N PHE A 146 17.32 -2.15 8.12
CA PHE A 146 16.41 -0.99 8.04
C PHE A 146 16.17 -0.62 6.57
N PRO A 147 15.17 0.20 6.23
CA PRO A 147 15.04 0.74 4.86
C PRO A 147 16.28 1.55 4.45
N LYS A 148 16.61 1.58 3.15
CA LYS A 148 17.80 2.28 2.66
C LYS A 148 17.85 3.77 2.99
N LEU A 149 16.70 4.44 3.13
CA LEU A 149 16.67 5.87 3.49
C LEU A 149 16.98 6.13 4.97
N ASP A 150 16.96 5.10 5.81
CA ASP A 150 17.32 5.26 7.21
C ASP A 150 18.80 5.68 7.32
N LYS A 151 19.06 6.64 8.20
CA LYS A 151 20.39 7.18 8.45
C LYS A 151 21.39 6.06 8.81
N VAL A 152 20.98 5.05 9.57
CA VAL A 152 21.88 3.96 9.97
C VAL A 152 22.34 3.10 8.78
N VAL A 153 21.52 3.01 7.73
CA VAL A 153 21.87 2.31 6.48
C VAL A 153 22.72 3.19 5.59
N GLN A 154 22.37 4.48 5.48
CA GLN A 154 23.16 5.47 4.73
C GLN A 154 24.61 5.60 5.28
N GLU A 155 24.79 5.45 6.59
CA GLU A 155 26.10 5.42 7.25
C GLU A 155 26.82 4.06 7.16
N GLY A 156 26.21 3.04 6.52
CA GLY A 156 26.78 1.70 6.36
C GLY A 156 26.84 0.86 7.64
N LYS A 157 26.13 1.27 8.70
CA LYS A 157 26.13 0.58 10.01
C LYS A 157 25.17 -0.61 10.07
N GLN A 158 24.12 -0.60 9.25
CA GLN A 158 23.13 -1.67 9.14
C GLN A 158 22.82 -1.94 7.66
N PRO A 159 22.41 -3.16 7.28
CA PRO A 159 22.03 -3.45 5.91
C PRO A 159 20.67 -2.85 5.55
N GLY A 160 20.49 -2.56 4.26
CA GLY A 160 19.17 -2.29 3.71
C GLY A 160 18.33 -3.58 3.70
N ILE A 161 17.28 -3.65 4.51
CA ILE A 161 16.30 -4.73 4.54
C ILE A 161 14.92 -4.10 4.69
N TYR A 162 14.12 -4.19 3.64
CA TYR A 162 12.75 -3.73 3.66
C TYR A 162 11.97 -4.36 2.52
N GLU A 163 10.67 -4.46 2.69
CA GLU A 163 9.84 -5.17 1.73
C GLU A 163 9.49 -4.34 0.48
N ASP A 164 9.30 -5.03 -0.64
CA ASP A 164 8.67 -4.47 -1.82
C ASP A 164 7.16 -4.26 -1.58
N ARG A 165 6.57 -3.26 -2.25
CA ARG A 165 5.13 -2.96 -2.12
C ARG A 165 4.52 -2.47 -3.42
N MET A 166 3.27 -2.83 -3.63
CA MET A 166 2.40 -2.27 -4.67
C MET A 166 1.20 -1.59 -4.00
N THR A 167 0.93 -0.35 -4.37
CA THR A 167 -0.10 0.49 -3.75
C THR A 167 -1.08 0.99 -4.79
N VAL A 168 -2.37 0.95 -4.44
CA VAL A 168 -3.45 1.59 -5.21
C VAL A 168 -4.13 2.59 -4.29
N MET A 169 -4.18 3.86 -4.70
CA MET A 169 -5.11 4.85 -4.17
C MET A 169 -6.35 4.89 -5.04
N LEU A 170 -7.55 4.89 -4.45
CA LEU A 170 -8.81 4.89 -5.19
C LEU A 170 -9.81 5.90 -4.62
N ASP A 171 -10.43 6.68 -5.51
CA ASP A 171 -11.48 7.63 -5.20
C ASP A 171 -12.63 7.53 -6.21
N ASP A 172 -13.85 7.71 -5.72
CA ASP A 172 -15.11 7.65 -6.47
C ASP A 172 -15.57 9.04 -6.98
N GLY A 173 -14.67 10.02 -6.99
CA GLY A 173 -14.93 11.40 -7.41
C GLY A 173 -15.43 12.30 -6.28
N LYS A 174 -15.50 11.81 -5.03
CA LYS A 174 -15.98 12.58 -3.88
C LYS A 174 -14.89 13.42 -3.21
N VAL A 175 -13.62 13.07 -3.41
CA VAL A 175 -12.51 13.86 -2.89
C VAL A 175 -12.17 14.97 -3.88
N GLU A 176 -12.39 16.21 -3.46
CA GLU A 176 -12.11 17.38 -4.28
C GLU A 176 -10.66 17.37 -4.78
N ASN A 177 -10.50 17.65 -6.07
CA ASN A 177 -9.22 17.69 -6.80
C ASN A 177 -8.44 16.38 -6.89
N PHE A 178 -8.88 15.25 -6.31
CA PHE A 178 -8.12 14.00 -6.39
C PHE A 178 -7.97 13.51 -7.83
N GLY A 179 -9.04 13.57 -8.63
CA GLY A 179 -8.97 13.24 -10.06
C GLY A 179 -8.02 14.11 -10.89
N LYS A 180 -7.57 15.24 -10.35
CA LYS A 180 -6.66 16.19 -11.04
C LYS A 180 -5.23 16.12 -10.48
N GLN A 181 -5.10 16.02 -9.17
CA GLN A 181 -3.83 16.15 -8.44
C GLN A 181 -3.34 14.82 -7.85
N GLY A 182 -4.18 13.78 -7.82
CA GLY A 182 -3.81 12.43 -7.40
C GLY A 182 -3.22 12.38 -6.00
N CYS A 183 -2.20 11.53 -5.83
CA CYS A 183 -1.58 11.28 -4.53
C CYS A 183 -0.90 12.50 -3.90
N TRP A 184 -0.57 13.55 -4.67
CA TRP A 184 0.04 14.77 -4.13
C TRP A 184 -0.88 15.53 -3.17
N LEU A 185 -2.21 15.35 -3.27
CA LEU A 185 -3.15 15.83 -2.24
C LEU A 185 -2.89 15.26 -0.86
N THR A 186 -2.07 14.21 -0.75
CA THR A 186 -1.79 13.53 0.51
C THR A 186 -0.32 13.58 0.90
N CYS A 187 0.47 14.42 0.24
CA CYS A 187 1.91 14.54 0.45
C CYS A 187 2.20 15.95 0.95
N HIS A 188 2.39 16.10 2.25
CA HIS A 188 2.62 17.40 2.87
C HIS A 188 3.98 17.51 3.55
N ASP A 189 4.44 18.75 3.69
CA ASP A 189 5.44 19.11 4.68
C ASP A 189 4.97 18.68 6.09
N GLY A 190 5.92 18.40 6.96
CA GLY A 190 5.64 17.94 8.32
C GLY A 190 5.38 16.45 8.44
N GLU A 191 5.11 15.73 7.35
CA GLU A 191 5.00 14.26 7.37
C GLU A 191 6.34 13.58 7.67
N ARG A 192 6.28 12.33 8.14
CA ARG A 192 7.47 11.48 8.30
C ARG A 192 8.25 11.38 6.98
N ASP A 193 9.55 11.64 7.06
CA ASP A 193 10.53 11.68 5.97
C ASP A 193 10.32 12.79 4.92
N MET A 194 9.45 13.77 5.20
CA MET A 194 9.22 14.96 4.36
C MET A 194 9.90 16.21 4.94
N PRO A 195 10.00 17.32 4.17
CA PRO A 195 10.55 18.57 4.69
C PRO A 195 9.77 19.04 5.91
N ASN A 196 10.47 19.70 6.84
CA ASN A 196 9.88 20.22 8.07
C ASN A 196 9.18 19.15 8.93
N GLN A 197 9.65 17.90 8.88
CA GLN A 197 9.10 16.77 9.63
C GLN A 197 8.80 17.15 11.09
N PHE A 198 7.62 16.74 11.55
CA PHE A 198 7.13 16.96 12.91
C PHE A 198 8.15 16.61 14.01
N THR A 199 8.08 17.32 15.14
CA THR A 199 8.71 16.89 16.39
C THR A 199 7.73 16.15 17.30
N LYS A 200 8.27 15.44 18.29
CA LYS A 200 7.46 14.73 19.29
C LYS A 200 6.58 15.70 20.08
N GLU A 201 7.12 16.85 20.46
CA GLU A 201 6.45 17.88 21.23
C GLU A 201 5.30 18.50 20.43
N GLU A 202 5.51 18.75 19.13
CA GLU A 202 4.46 19.28 18.24
C GLU A 202 3.30 18.30 18.10
N VAL A 203 3.58 17.00 17.93
CA VAL A 203 2.52 15.98 17.85
C VAL A 203 1.79 15.81 19.17
N GLN A 204 2.50 15.89 20.30
CA GLN A 204 1.90 15.85 21.63
C GLN A 204 0.97 17.05 21.89
N ALA A 205 1.30 18.22 21.35
CA ALA A 205 0.49 19.43 21.46
C ALA A 205 -0.68 19.50 20.45
N ASN A 206 -0.69 18.64 19.42
CA ASN A 206 -1.71 18.68 18.37
C ASN A 206 -3.02 18.01 18.82
N ALA A 207 -4.09 18.80 18.94
CA ALA A 207 -5.39 18.35 19.42
C ALA A 207 -6.00 17.20 18.60
N LEU A 208 -5.92 17.26 17.27
CA LEU A 208 -6.45 16.20 16.40
C LEU A 208 -5.65 14.91 16.58
N LEU A 209 -4.31 14.95 16.55
CA LEU A 209 -3.49 13.76 16.70
C LEU A 209 -3.65 13.11 18.08
N GLN A 210 -3.84 13.90 19.14
CA GLN A 210 -4.23 13.38 20.46
C GLN A 210 -5.59 12.68 20.38
N ALA A 211 -6.58 13.29 19.74
CA ALA A 211 -7.93 12.75 19.62
C ALA A 211 -7.96 11.41 18.84
N VAL A 212 -7.17 11.30 17.77
CA VAL A 212 -7.03 10.05 16.98
C VAL A 212 -5.93 9.11 17.47
N LYS A 213 -5.30 9.42 18.62
CA LYS A 213 -4.24 8.62 19.27
C LYS A 213 -3.09 8.28 18.33
N ARG A 214 -2.52 9.31 17.69
CA ARG A 214 -1.35 9.21 16.82
C ARG A 214 -0.18 9.98 17.41
N ASN A 215 1.02 9.44 17.17
CA ASN A 215 2.28 9.98 17.65
C ASN A 215 3.23 10.39 16.51
N ASP A 216 2.73 10.34 15.26
CA ASP A 216 3.42 10.78 14.05
C ASP A 216 2.45 11.44 13.07
N VAL A 217 3.00 12.22 12.15
CA VAL A 217 2.28 12.77 11.00
C VAL A 217 2.55 11.90 9.78
N ARG A 218 1.47 11.51 9.11
CA ARG A 218 1.46 10.76 7.84
C ARG A 218 0.49 11.44 6.90
N LYS A 219 0.42 10.91 5.67
CA LYS A 219 -0.57 11.28 4.65
C LYS A 219 -1.93 11.66 5.25
N TYR A 220 -2.43 12.82 4.85
CA TYR A 220 -3.75 13.32 5.19
C TYR A 220 -4.32 14.10 3.99
N LEU A 221 -5.63 14.31 3.95
CA LEU A 221 -6.32 15.11 2.94
C LEU A 221 -6.54 16.53 3.46
N PRO A 222 -6.41 17.56 2.60
CA PRO A 222 -6.69 18.96 2.92
C PRO A 222 -8.00 19.22 3.66
N ILE A 223 -9.05 18.47 3.32
CA ILE A 223 -10.37 18.63 3.94
C ILE A 223 -10.37 18.41 5.46
N SER A 224 -9.38 17.68 5.98
CA SER A 224 -9.21 17.38 7.40
C SER A 224 -8.49 18.49 8.19
N ARG A 225 -8.13 19.60 7.53
CA ARG A 225 -7.44 20.76 8.13
C ARG A 225 -8.27 22.03 7.93
N THR A 226 -8.13 22.99 8.85
CA THR A 226 -8.70 24.34 8.67
C THR A 226 -7.81 25.19 7.76
N ASP A 227 -6.49 25.02 7.85
CA ASP A 227 -5.55 25.41 6.80
C ASP A 227 -5.06 24.15 6.05
N PRO A 228 -5.48 23.93 4.79
CA PRO A 228 -5.05 22.83 3.94
C PRO A 228 -3.54 22.53 3.89
N ALA A 229 -2.69 23.52 4.14
CA ALA A 229 -1.23 23.42 4.03
C ALA A 229 -0.51 23.29 5.38
N ASP A 230 -1.26 23.29 6.50
CA ASP A 230 -0.67 23.17 7.84
C ASP A 230 -1.28 21.99 8.59
N TRP A 231 -0.47 20.94 8.76
CA TRP A 231 -0.86 19.73 9.46
C TRP A 231 -1.27 19.99 10.93
N LYS A 232 -0.84 21.11 11.52
CA LYS A 232 -1.16 21.49 12.90
C LYS A 232 -2.61 21.92 13.07
N THR A 233 -3.29 22.27 11.98
CA THR A 233 -4.63 22.85 11.99
C THR A 233 -5.74 21.80 11.84
N GLY A 234 -5.60 20.67 12.53
CA GLY A 234 -6.58 19.58 12.51
C GLY A 234 -8.00 20.03 12.87
N LYS A 235 -8.98 19.64 12.05
CA LYS A 235 -10.41 19.84 12.36
C LYS A 235 -10.87 18.96 13.52
N SER A 236 -12.06 19.26 14.06
CA SER A 236 -12.67 18.48 15.13
C SER A 236 -13.02 17.05 14.67
N LEU A 237 -13.11 16.10 15.62
CA LEU A 237 -13.51 14.73 15.28
C LEU A 237 -14.89 14.64 14.64
N ASP A 238 -15.83 15.51 15.01
CA ASP A 238 -17.16 15.53 14.41
C ASP A 238 -17.11 15.91 12.93
N GLU A 239 -16.28 16.90 12.57
CA GLU A 239 -16.06 17.28 11.17
C GLU A 239 -15.36 16.16 10.38
N ILE A 240 -14.38 15.47 11.00
CA ILE A 240 -13.71 14.32 10.38
C ILE A 240 -14.69 13.17 10.14
N ASN A 241 -15.50 12.83 11.14
CA ASN A 241 -16.50 11.78 11.04
C ASN A 241 -17.56 12.12 9.97
N GLN A 242 -17.98 13.38 9.89
CA GLN A 242 -18.90 13.83 8.85
C GLN A 242 -18.27 13.73 7.45
N ALA A 243 -17.01 14.16 7.29
CA ALA A 243 -16.30 14.02 6.01
C ALA A 243 -16.16 12.54 5.61
N LYS A 244 -15.87 11.64 6.55
CA LYS A 244 -15.85 10.19 6.30
C LYS A 244 -17.22 9.66 5.87
N ALA A 245 -18.29 10.04 6.60
CA ALA A 245 -19.67 9.64 6.28
C ALA A 245 -20.13 10.14 4.89
N ASP A 246 -19.67 11.33 4.49
CA ASP A 246 -19.89 11.87 3.14
C ASP A 246 -19.09 11.13 2.05
N GLY A 247 -18.19 10.22 2.44
CA GLY A 247 -17.30 9.49 1.54
C GLY A 247 -16.08 10.29 1.07
N LYS A 248 -15.70 11.36 1.77
CA LYS A 248 -14.60 12.26 1.37
C LYS A 248 -13.22 11.78 1.83
N PHE A 249 -12.95 10.50 1.65
CA PHE A 249 -11.66 9.84 1.89
C PHE A 249 -11.14 9.20 0.59
N VAL A 250 -9.85 8.85 0.56
CA VAL A 250 -9.24 8.07 -0.53
C VAL A 250 -8.91 6.69 0.02
N GLU A 251 -9.39 5.62 -0.62
CA GLU A 251 -9.02 4.25 -0.25
C GLU A 251 -7.55 4.00 -0.61
N LEU A 252 -6.84 3.19 0.19
CA LEU A 252 -5.41 2.96 0.12
C LEU A 252 -5.09 1.47 0.33
N MET A 253 -5.25 0.71 -0.73
CA MET A 253 -4.92 -0.71 -0.77
C MET A 253 -3.43 -0.92 -0.99
N GLN A 254 -2.80 -1.80 -0.22
CA GLN A 254 -1.37 -2.10 -0.34
C GLN A 254 -1.07 -3.58 -0.27
N TRP A 255 -0.50 -4.11 -1.34
CA TRP A 255 0.16 -5.39 -1.27
C TRP A 255 1.61 -5.22 -0.80
N ARG A 256 2.02 -6.05 0.14
CA ARG A 256 3.31 -5.97 0.83
C ARG A 256 4.04 -7.31 0.77
N ALA A 257 5.24 -7.33 0.20
CA ALA A 257 5.91 -8.58 -0.12
C ALA A 257 6.23 -9.45 1.12
N HIS A 258 6.62 -8.85 2.26
CA HIS A 258 6.80 -9.62 3.49
C HIS A 258 5.47 -9.89 4.19
N ARG A 259 4.65 -8.85 4.32
CA ARG A 259 3.48 -8.87 5.20
C ARG A 259 2.21 -9.47 4.59
N SER A 260 2.14 -9.63 3.27
CA SER A 260 0.90 -10.01 2.58
C SER A 260 1.07 -11.22 1.65
N HIS A 261 2.23 -11.38 0.98
CA HIS A 261 2.48 -12.43 0.00
C HIS A 261 2.17 -13.84 0.52
N ALA A 262 2.79 -14.22 1.64
CA ALA A 262 2.74 -15.60 2.16
C ALA A 262 1.37 -16.02 2.70
N VAL A 263 0.45 -15.06 2.89
CA VAL A 263 -0.91 -15.28 3.40
C VAL A 263 -1.99 -14.94 2.36
N GLY A 264 -1.59 -14.55 1.14
CA GLY A 264 -2.50 -14.32 0.01
C GLY A 264 -3.52 -13.22 0.25
N MET A 265 -3.09 -12.08 0.81
CA MET A 265 -3.97 -10.95 1.15
C MET A 265 -3.41 -9.63 0.62
N THR A 266 -4.17 -8.55 0.78
CA THR A 266 -3.76 -7.16 0.56
C THR A 266 -4.22 -6.30 1.74
N ASP A 267 -3.34 -5.44 2.25
CA ASP A 267 -3.63 -4.49 3.34
C ASP A 267 -4.66 -3.46 2.85
N ASP A 268 -5.65 -3.19 3.71
CA ASP A 268 -6.77 -2.31 3.40
C ASP A 268 -6.82 -1.11 4.35
N GLY A 269 -7.15 0.05 3.80
CA GLY A 269 -7.03 1.30 4.51
C GLY A 269 -7.52 2.49 3.72
N TYR A 270 -7.43 3.66 4.34
CA TYR A 270 -7.81 4.92 3.69
C TYR A 270 -6.97 6.11 4.20
N VAL A 271 -7.00 7.20 3.44
CA VAL A 271 -6.45 8.50 3.83
C VAL A 271 -7.60 9.48 4.01
N LEU A 272 -7.65 10.10 5.20
CA LEU A 272 -8.49 11.25 5.51
C LEU A 272 -7.74 12.23 6.41
N GLU A 273 -7.89 12.11 7.73
CA GLU A 273 -7.19 12.96 8.70
C GLU A 273 -5.78 12.47 9.00
N TRP A 274 -5.54 11.20 8.67
CA TRP A 274 -4.31 10.45 8.79
C TRP A 274 -4.36 9.25 7.83
N ARG A 275 -3.26 8.49 7.72
CA ARG A 275 -3.16 7.27 6.90
C ARG A 275 -3.65 6.05 7.67
N ASN A 276 -4.95 5.82 7.67
CA ASN A 276 -5.62 4.80 8.46
C ASN A 276 -5.58 3.40 7.83
N SER A 277 -5.79 2.41 8.68
CA SER A 277 -6.19 1.06 8.29
C SER A 277 -7.70 0.94 8.51
N ASP A 278 -8.32 0.01 7.80
CA ASP A 278 -9.75 -0.23 7.95
C ASP A 278 -10.10 -0.91 9.27
N ALA A 279 -11.38 -0.92 9.59
CA ALA A 279 -11.86 -1.52 10.84
C ALA A 279 -11.52 -3.01 10.92
N GLY A 280 -10.96 -3.43 12.05
CA GLY A 280 -10.67 -4.84 12.34
C GLY A 280 -9.19 -5.10 12.59
N THR A 281 -8.65 -6.16 12.00
CA THR A 281 -7.25 -6.56 12.21
C THR A 281 -6.66 -7.04 10.89
N ASN A 282 -5.48 -6.50 10.55
CA ASN A 282 -4.72 -6.88 9.38
C ASN A 282 -4.02 -8.24 9.55
N MET A 283 -3.51 -8.77 8.45
CA MET A 283 -2.82 -10.07 8.37
C MET A 283 -1.40 -10.10 8.96
N PHE A 284 -0.99 -9.08 9.72
CA PHE A 284 0.35 -9.00 10.31
C PHE A 284 0.36 -8.27 11.65
N ALA A 285 1.32 -8.63 12.50
CA ALA A 285 1.57 -7.97 13.78
C ALA A 285 3.07 -7.89 14.07
N GLY A 286 3.46 -6.90 14.89
CA GLY A 286 4.83 -6.79 15.39
C GLY A 286 5.17 -7.96 16.32
N ASN A 287 6.28 -8.62 16.05
CA ASN A 287 6.76 -9.78 16.78
C ASN A 287 7.58 -9.41 18.02
N ALA A 288 7.97 -8.15 18.21
CA ALA A 288 8.63 -7.72 19.45
C ALA A 288 7.64 -7.51 20.61
N ASP A 289 7.98 -8.00 21.79
CA ASP A 289 7.33 -7.61 23.04
C ASP A 289 7.61 -6.13 23.35
N GLY A 290 6.58 -5.41 23.77
CA GLY A 290 6.69 -3.96 23.98
C GLY A 290 7.53 -3.55 25.19
N LYS A 291 7.82 -4.46 26.12
CA LYS A 291 8.61 -4.19 27.33
C LYS A 291 10.00 -4.79 27.27
N THR A 292 10.10 -6.05 26.86
CA THR A 292 11.37 -6.80 26.86
C THR A 292 12.10 -6.77 25.52
N HIS A 293 11.39 -6.37 24.45
CA HIS A 293 11.86 -6.46 23.07
C HIS A 293 12.20 -7.89 22.60
N GLN A 294 11.87 -8.91 23.41
CA GLN A 294 12.00 -10.31 23.00
C GLN A 294 10.98 -10.64 21.90
N PRO A 295 11.27 -11.58 21.00
CA PRO A 295 10.28 -12.10 20.07
C PRO A 295 9.10 -12.71 20.83
N LYS A 296 7.89 -12.58 20.29
CA LYS A 296 6.68 -13.26 20.78
C LYS A 296 6.56 -14.66 20.21
N PHE A 297 7.03 -14.82 18.97
CA PHE A 297 7.03 -16.06 18.22
C PHE A 297 8.40 -16.35 17.62
N MET A 298 8.69 -17.64 17.44
CA MET A 298 9.85 -18.17 16.70
C MET A 298 9.39 -19.23 15.71
N TRP A 299 10.27 -19.62 14.78
CA TRP A 299 9.96 -20.74 13.89
C TRP A 299 9.91 -22.06 14.66
N ASP A 300 8.92 -22.88 14.30
CA ASP A 300 8.82 -24.26 14.71
C ASP A 300 9.87 -25.10 13.99
N ALA A 301 10.97 -25.41 14.69
CA ALA A 301 12.08 -26.17 14.12
C ALA A 301 11.65 -27.56 13.60
N ALA A 302 10.56 -28.14 14.11
CA ALA A 302 10.06 -29.42 13.59
C ALA A 302 9.43 -29.29 12.19
N LYS A 303 8.98 -28.08 11.82
CA LYS A 303 8.35 -27.79 10.51
C LYS A 303 9.32 -27.17 9.52
N THR A 304 10.18 -26.27 9.99
CA THR A 304 11.11 -25.51 9.13
C THR A 304 12.51 -26.11 9.09
N GLY A 305 12.86 -26.96 10.06
CA GLY A 305 14.23 -27.45 10.26
C GLY A 305 15.16 -26.46 10.98
N TYR A 306 14.67 -25.27 11.35
CA TYR A 306 15.45 -24.23 12.02
C TYR A 306 14.57 -23.33 12.91
N LYS A 307 15.13 -22.81 13.99
CA LYS A 307 14.44 -21.87 14.91
C LYS A 307 14.77 -20.39 14.65
N SER A 308 15.87 -20.15 13.96
CA SER A 308 16.43 -18.84 13.59
C SER A 308 17.19 -18.96 12.28
N ILE A 309 17.48 -17.81 11.68
CA ILE A 309 18.47 -17.67 10.62
C ILE A 309 19.59 -16.72 11.04
N THR A 310 20.64 -16.61 10.24
CA THR A 310 21.74 -15.64 10.39
C THR A 310 21.82 -14.70 9.19
N ALA A 311 22.61 -13.62 9.31
CA ALA A 311 22.69 -12.57 8.28
C ALA A 311 23.17 -13.09 6.91
N ASP A 312 24.00 -14.12 6.88
CA ASP A 312 24.47 -14.76 5.65
C ASP A 312 23.38 -15.60 4.96
N GLN A 313 22.28 -15.91 5.63
CA GLN A 313 21.15 -16.65 5.06
C GLN A 313 20.09 -15.73 4.44
N LEU A 314 20.15 -14.42 4.67
CA LEU A 314 19.21 -13.46 4.09
C LEU A 314 19.10 -13.62 2.57
N ARG A 315 17.87 -13.54 2.07
CA ARG A 315 17.51 -13.60 0.63
C ARG A 315 17.83 -14.95 -0.05
N LYS A 316 18.16 -15.98 0.72
CA LYS A 316 18.42 -17.35 0.21
C LYS A 316 17.25 -18.31 0.42
N GLY A 317 16.11 -17.82 0.88
CA GLY A 317 14.91 -18.63 1.16
C GLY A 317 13.69 -17.78 1.50
N GLU A 318 12.56 -18.45 1.71
CA GLU A 318 11.31 -17.83 2.16
C GLU A 318 11.25 -17.76 3.69
N HIS A 319 11.73 -16.66 4.25
CA HIS A 319 11.82 -16.47 5.70
C HIS A 319 10.56 -15.85 6.31
N PHE A 320 9.39 -16.40 5.99
CA PHE A 320 8.14 -15.95 6.59
C PHE A 320 7.86 -16.65 7.93
N LEU A 321 7.48 -15.87 8.93
CA LEU A 321 6.93 -16.38 10.20
C LEU A 321 5.41 -16.26 10.16
N ILE A 322 4.72 -17.38 9.94
CA ILE A 322 3.27 -17.47 9.71
C ILE A 322 2.63 -18.21 10.88
N ARG A 323 1.74 -17.53 11.61
CA ARG A 323 1.21 -17.97 12.90
C ARG A 323 0.62 -19.39 12.87
N GLU A 324 -0.24 -19.64 11.89
CA GLU A 324 -0.98 -20.88 11.73
C GLU A 324 -0.19 -22.00 11.06
N LYS A 325 0.94 -21.67 10.41
CA LYS A 325 1.70 -22.62 9.59
C LYS A 325 2.95 -23.09 10.31
N ASN A 326 3.84 -22.17 10.71
CA ASN A 326 5.22 -22.50 11.09
C ASN A 326 5.74 -21.73 12.31
N ALA A 327 4.89 -21.02 13.05
CA ALA A 327 5.27 -20.32 14.26
C ALA A 327 4.89 -21.09 15.54
N VAL A 328 5.71 -20.96 16.57
CA VAL A 328 5.43 -21.36 17.96
C VAL A 328 5.73 -20.19 18.90
N PRO A 329 5.17 -20.15 20.12
CA PRO A 329 5.55 -19.16 21.13
C PRO A 329 7.07 -19.14 21.32
N PHE A 330 7.64 -17.95 21.47
CA PHE A 330 9.07 -17.80 21.69
C PHE A 330 9.51 -18.48 22.99
N ASP A 331 10.51 -19.36 22.90
CA ASP A 331 11.17 -19.98 24.04
C ASP A 331 12.50 -19.27 24.34
N PRO A 332 12.63 -18.50 25.44
CA PRO A 332 13.88 -17.83 25.79
C PRO A 332 15.00 -18.82 26.13
N ASN A 333 14.69 -20.07 26.46
CA ASN A 333 15.64 -21.10 26.83
C ASN A 333 16.05 -22.01 25.66
N ALA A 334 15.64 -21.68 24.43
CA ALA A 334 15.95 -22.49 23.25
C ALA A 334 17.44 -22.54 22.89
N GLY A 335 18.35 -21.91 23.65
CA GLY A 335 19.80 -21.89 23.39
C GLY A 335 20.17 -20.93 22.25
N TRP A 336 19.79 -19.66 22.39
CA TRP A 336 20.08 -18.59 21.43
C TRP A 336 21.56 -18.23 21.41
N LYS A 337 22.09 -17.97 20.21
CA LYS A 337 23.47 -17.58 19.97
C LYS A 337 23.52 -16.18 19.40
N GLU A 338 24.57 -15.44 19.71
CA GLU A 338 24.82 -14.15 19.07
C GLU A 338 24.75 -14.30 17.55
N GLY A 339 23.96 -13.44 16.91
CA GLY A 339 23.71 -13.49 15.48
C GLY A 339 22.43 -14.17 15.06
N ASP A 340 21.76 -14.93 15.94
CA ASP A 340 20.43 -15.51 15.66
C ASP A 340 19.41 -14.41 15.34
N MET A 341 18.63 -14.62 14.29
CA MET A 341 17.61 -13.68 13.83
C MET A 341 16.25 -14.35 13.67
N ILE A 342 15.22 -13.60 14.03
CA ILE A 342 13.80 -13.94 13.88
C ILE A 342 13.09 -12.74 13.23
N PRO A 343 12.11 -12.92 12.33
CA PRO A 343 11.40 -11.81 11.71
C PRO A 343 10.77 -10.88 12.76
N ASP A 344 10.87 -9.57 12.54
CA ASP A 344 10.23 -8.56 13.39
C ASP A 344 8.70 -8.49 13.18
N TYR A 345 8.18 -9.16 12.15
CA TYR A 345 6.76 -9.32 11.91
C TYR A 345 6.37 -10.79 11.84
N VAL A 346 5.23 -11.10 12.44
CA VAL A 346 4.49 -12.35 12.21
C VAL A 346 3.31 -12.05 11.29
N THR A 347 3.02 -12.95 10.36
CA THR A 347 1.84 -12.89 9.49
C THR A 347 0.83 -13.96 9.87
N SER A 348 -0.44 -13.73 9.57
CA SER A 348 -1.55 -14.62 9.92
C SER A 348 -2.79 -14.29 9.10
N ARG A 349 -3.25 -15.23 8.27
CA ARG A 349 -4.52 -15.07 7.55
C ARG A 349 -5.70 -15.24 8.50
N VAL A 350 -5.60 -16.18 9.42
CA VAL A 350 -6.69 -16.57 10.31
C VAL A 350 -6.98 -15.54 11.42
N ASP A 351 -6.07 -14.60 11.68
CA ASP A 351 -6.33 -13.47 12.59
C ASP A 351 -6.94 -12.26 11.89
N ALA A 352 -6.85 -12.20 10.57
CA ALA A 352 -7.36 -11.08 9.81
C ALA A 352 -8.90 -11.08 9.88
N LYS A 353 -9.49 -9.92 10.16
CA LYS A 353 -10.94 -9.77 10.37
C LYS A 353 -11.41 -8.34 10.11
N GLY A 354 -12.71 -8.18 9.90
CA GLY A 354 -13.33 -6.89 9.59
C GLY A 354 -13.01 -6.44 8.16
N SER A 355 -13.28 -5.18 7.85
CA SER A 355 -12.99 -4.61 6.53
C SER A 355 -11.50 -4.59 6.20
N ALA A 356 -10.64 -4.52 7.22
CA ALA A 356 -9.20 -4.72 7.08
C ALA A 356 -8.76 -6.07 6.44
N ALA A 357 -9.68 -7.01 6.26
CA ALA A 357 -9.44 -8.32 5.66
C ALA A 357 -10.23 -8.57 4.36
N ASP A 358 -10.87 -7.56 3.78
CA ASP A 358 -11.72 -7.71 2.60
C ASP A 358 -10.93 -8.12 1.34
N ASN A 359 -9.71 -7.61 1.22
CA ASN A 359 -8.89 -7.78 0.02
C ASN A 359 -8.00 -9.02 0.05
N ASN A 360 -8.08 -9.80 -1.02
CA ASN A 360 -7.28 -11.01 -1.24
C ASN A 360 -6.23 -10.77 -2.34
N ALA A 361 -5.23 -11.65 -2.40
CA ALA A 361 -4.18 -11.56 -3.41
C ALA A 361 -3.65 -12.92 -3.83
N ILE A 362 -3.25 -13.01 -5.09
CA ILE A 362 -2.23 -13.98 -5.54
C ILE A 362 -1.03 -13.21 -6.05
N SER A 363 0.18 -13.73 -5.82
CA SER A 363 1.40 -13.07 -6.27
C SER A 363 2.53 -14.07 -6.47
N SER A 364 3.45 -13.72 -7.35
CA SER A 364 4.64 -14.51 -7.66
C SER A 364 5.76 -13.59 -8.13
N TRP A 365 7.00 -13.94 -7.81
CA TRP A 365 8.17 -13.30 -8.39
C TRP A 365 8.97 -14.30 -9.20
N LYS A 366 9.33 -13.93 -10.43
CA LYS A 366 10.11 -14.76 -11.33
C LYS A 366 10.97 -13.90 -12.23
N ASP A 367 12.25 -14.24 -12.38
CA ASP A 367 13.20 -13.57 -13.28
C ASP A 367 13.27 -12.04 -13.10
N GLY A 368 13.19 -11.57 -11.85
CA GLY A 368 13.19 -10.12 -11.56
C GLY A 368 11.83 -9.44 -11.75
N LEU A 369 10.76 -10.17 -12.06
CA LEU A 369 9.44 -9.60 -12.30
C LEU A 369 8.48 -10.00 -11.18
N TRP A 370 7.94 -9.02 -10.47
CA TRP A 370 6.75 -9.23 -9.64
C TRP A 370 5.51 -9.33 -10.51
N THR A 371 4.65 -10.28 -10.20
CA THR A 371 3.27 -10.35 -10.69
C THR A 371 2.36 -10.44 -9.48
N TYR A 372 1.46 -9.48 -9.34
CA TYR A 372 0.49 -9.39 -8.25
C TYR A 372 -0.90 -9.21 -8.82
N VAL A 373 -1.87 -9.98 -8.34
CA VAL A 373 -3.29 -9.80 -8.64
C VAL A 373 -4.01 -9.48 -7.34
N LEU A 374 -4.53 -8.26 -7.26
CA LEU A 374 -5.52 -7.86 -6.27
C LEU A 374 -6.86 -8.51 -6.61
N VAL A 375 -7.50 -9.12 -5.61
CA VAL A 375 -8.88 -9.59 -5.68
C VAL A 375 -9.68 -8.80 -4.65
N ARG A 376 -10.50 -7.87 -5.14
CA ARG A 376 -11.31 -6.97 -4.32
C ARG A 376 -12.79 -7.24 -4.55
N PRO A 377 -13.60 -7.52 -3.52
CA PRO A 377 -15.04 -7.65 -3.68
C PRO A 377 -15.68 -6.37 -4.23
N LEU A 378 -16.69 -6.50 -5.09
CA LEU A 378 -17.47 -5.35 -5.59
C LEU A 378 -18.50 -4.88 -4.56
N GLY A 379 -19.09 -5.82 -3.83
CA GLY A 379 -20.17 -5.59 -2.87
C GLY A 379 -19.72 -5.10 -1.49
N LEU A 380 -18.57 -4.44 -1.36
CA LEU A 380 -18.14 -3.84 -0.09
C LEU A 380 -19.06 -2.68 0.27
N THR A 381 -19.53 -2.67 1.51
CA THR A 381 -20.47 -1.66 2.04
C THR A 381 -19.96 -1.01 3.32
N ASN A 382 -18.72 -1.27 3.73
CA ASN A 382 -18.19 -0.69 4.96
C ASN A 382 -17.95 0.82 4.75
N PRO A 383 -18.06 1.64 5.81
CA PRO A 383 -17.91 3.08 5.73
C PRO A 383 -16.46 3.54 5.46
N ASP A 384 -15.51 2.62 5.43
CA ASP A 384 -14.11 2.84 5.06
C ASP A 384 -13.77 2.40 3.63
N ASP A 385 -14.73 1.84 2.87
CA ASP A 385 -14.53 1.38 1.50
C ASP A 385 -15.21 2.27 0.45
N LYS A 386 -14.65 2.29 -0.76
CA LYS A 386 -15.32 2.82 -1.95
C LYS A 386 -16.12 1.72 -2.64
N ALA A 387 -17.40 1.98 -2.90
CA ALA A 387 -18.23 1.02 -3.62
C ALA A 387 -17.81 0.95 -5.12
N LEU A 388 -17.52 -0.26 -5.59
CA LEU A 388 -17.22 -0.53 -6.99
C LEU A 388 -18.43 -1.15 -7.68
N LYS A 389 -18.77 -0.66 -8.88
CA LYS A 389 -19.88 -1.18 -9.67
C LYS A 389 -19.59 -1.11 -11.16
N GLU A 390 -20.21 -2.02 -11.90
CA GLU A 390 -20.26 -1.99 -13.36
C GLU A 390 -20.85 -0.65 -13.86
N GLY A 391 -20.25 -0.11 -14.93
CA GLY A 391 -20.48 1.22 -15.46
C GLY A 391 -19.78 2.35 -14.68
N GLY A 392 -19.13 2.06 -13.55
CA GLY A 392 -18.43 3.06 -12.73
C GLY A 392 -17.08 3.47 -13.32
N VAL A 393 -16.70 4.74 -13.09
CA VAL A 393 -15.36 5.28 -13.39
C VAL A 393 -14.79 5.89 -12.12
N TYR A 394 -13.56 5.50 -11.80
CA TYR A 394 -12.87 5.82 -10.55
C TYR A 394 -11.53 6.49 -10.82
N ASN A 395 -11.12 7.40 -9.94
CA ASN A 395 -9.78 7.97 -9.97
C ASN A 395 -8.81 7.04 -9.26
N VAL A 396 -7.67 6.74 -9.88
CA VAL A 396 -6.66 5.84 -9.32
C VAL A 396 -5.25 6.41 -9.42
N GLY A 397 -4.49 6.21 -8.35
CA GLY A 397 -3.05 6.48 -8.28
C GLY A 397 -2.28 5.23 -7.91
N PHE A 398 -1.10 5.03 -8.50
CA PHE A 398 -0.28 3.87 -8.28
C PHE A 398 1.04 4.24 -7.63
N ALA A 399 1.55 3.34 -6.77
CA ALA A 399 2.90 3.45 -6.26
C ALA A 399 3.58 2.09 -6.07
N VAL A 400 4.89 2.07 -6.33
CA VAL A 400 5.77 0.91 -6.10
C VAL A 400 6.89 1.30 -5.14
N HIS A 401 7.04 0.54 -4.07
CA HIS A 401 8.25 0.52 -3.26
C HIS A 401 9.08 -0.69 -3.70
N ASP A 402 10.30 -0.43 -4.12
CA ASP A 402 11.30 -1.42 -4.52
C ASP A 402 12.67 -0.82 -4.15
N ASP A 403 13.68 -1.69 -4.04
CA ASP A 403 15.04 -1.38 -3.61
C ASP A 403 15.20 -1.20 -2.09
N ASN A 404 14.49 -2.02 -1.30
CA ASN A 404 14.47 -1.98 0.17
C ASN A 404 14.16 -0.57 0.70
N ILE A 405 13.16 0.08 0.11
CA ILE A 405 12.81 1.48 0.34
C ILE A 405 11.47 1.63 1.05
N THR A 406 11.29 2.73 1.78
CA THR A 406 10.00 3.07 2.38
C THR A 406 9.68 4.56 2.20
N THR A 407 8.53 4.96 2.75
CA THR A 407 8.05 6.36 2.84
C THR A 407 8.26 7.10 1.52
N ARG A 408 9.00 8.22 1.48
CA ARG A 408 9.15 9.06 0.29
C ARG A 408 9.91 8.41 -0.87
N GLY A 409 10.61 7.30 -0.63
CA GLY A 409 11.50 6.72 -1.64
C GLY A 409 10.81 5.85 -2.71
N HIS A 410 9.51 5.97 -2.92
CA HIS A 410 8.76 5.16 -3.89
C HIS A 410 8.66 5.81 -5.26
N PHE A 411 8.21 5.02 -6.23
CA PHE A 411 7.73 5.52 -7.51
C PHE A 411 6.24 5.79 -7.43
N VAL A 412 5.77 6.86 -8.09
CA VAL A 412 4.35 7.25 -8.16
C VAL A 412 3.90 7.46 -9.59
N SER A 413 2.61 7.31 -9.86
CA SER A 413 1.98 7.75 -11.11
C SER A 413 1.34 9.13 -10.94
N PHE A 414 1.20 9.88 -12.04
CA PHE A 414 0.09 10.84 -12.13
C PHE A 414 -1.26 10.11 -12.07
N ASN A 415 -2.33 10.82 -11.70
CA ASN A 415 -3.67 10.25 -11.59
C ASN A 415 -4.11 9.63 -12.93
N LYS A 416 -4.77 8.48 -12.86
CA LYS A 416 -5.41 7.79 -13.99
C LYS A 416 -6.87 7.52 -13.65
N THR A 417 -7.62 7.05 -14.63
CA THR A 417 -9.00 6.59 -14.45
C THR A 417 -9.10 5.07 -14.65
N LEU A 418 -9.91 4.41 -13.82
CA LEU A 418 -10.28 3.00 -13.92
C LEU A 418 -11.78 2.90 -14.20
N GLY A 419 -12.15 2.26 -15.31
CA GLY A 419 -13.54 2.04 -15.69
C GLY A 419 -13.93 0.58 -15.59
N LEU A 420 -15.00 0.26 -14.85
CA LEU A 420 -15.54 -1.10 -14.78
C LEU A 420 -16.60 -1.26 -15.87
N GLY A 421 -16.23 -1.81 -17.03
CA GLY A 421 -17.13 -1.84 -18.20
C GLY A 421 -17.46 -0.44 -18.74
N ALA A 422 -16.60 0.54 -18.46
CA ALA A 422 -16.76 1.93 -18.86
C ALA A 422 -15.45 2.49 -19.44
N LYS A 423 -15.55 3.49 -20.31
CA LYS A 423 -14.39 4.13 -20.94
C LYS A 423 -13.55 4.87 -19.89
N ALA A 424 -12.25 4.59 -19.87
CA ALA A 424 -11.28 5.16 -18.94
C ALA A 424 -9.83 4.96 -19.47
N ASP A 425 -8.83 5.42 -18.73
CA ASP A 425 -7.42 5.15 -19.05
C ASP A 425 -7.07 3.65 -18.94
N ILE A 426 -7.72 2.98 -17.99
CA ILE A 426 -7.65 1.54 -17.73
C ILE A 426 -9.09 1.01 -17.78
N GLU A 427 -9.39 0.19 -18.77
CA GLU A 427 -10.73 -0.38 -18.98
C GLU A 427 -10.75 -1.82 -18.47
N ALA A 428 -11.49 -2.06 -17.40
CA ALA A 428 -11.64 -3.39 -16.84
C ALA A 428 -12.57 -4.23 -17.73
N VAL A 429 -12.11 -5.43 -18.08
CA VAL A 429 -12.87 -6.37 -18.92
C VAL A 429 -13.80 -7.21 -18.05
N LYS A 430 -15.09 -7.31 -18.43
CA LYS A 430 -16.02 -8.22 -17.77
C LYS A 430 -15.68 -9.67 -18.12
N LEU A 431 -15.43 -10.48 -17.11
CA LEU A 431 -15.24 -11.92 -17.23
C LEU A 431 -16.59 -12.60 -17.48
N LYS A 432 -16.57 -13.67 -18.27
CA LYS A 432 -17.79 -14.42 -18.65
C LYS A 432 -18.12 -15.53 -17.66
#